data_AF-A0A7J7NS63-F1
#
_entry.id   AF-A0A7J7NS63-F1
#
_cell.length_a   1.000
_cell.length_b   1.000
_cell.length_c   1.000
_cell.angle_alpha   90.00
_cell.angle_beta   90.00
_cell.angle_gamma   90.00
#
_symmetry.space_group_name_H-M   'P 1'
#
loop_
_entity.id
_entity.type
_entity.pdbx_description
1 polymer ?
#
loop_
_entity_poly.entity_id
_entity_poly.type
_entity_poly.pdbx_seq_one_letter_code
_entity_poly.pdbx_strand_id
1 'polypeptide(L)'
;DVCVPLSRLAELISRSKQELDASPLVCTVIAHAGDGNFHTLILFDPNQEEQRREAERLNHFMVHTALSMEGLLSDPLGIVRGLPYSLRNMYGRTWCRNWENEGT
;
A
#
# COMPACT_ATOMS: atom_id res chain seq x y z
N ASP A 1 -1.88 -2.50 2.86
CA ASP A 1 -2.42 -3.85 2.85
C ASP A 1 -3.33 -3.97 1.64
N VAL A 2 -2.99 -4.85 0.72
CA VAL A 2 -3.74 -5.09 -0.52
C VAL A 2 -3.85 -6.58 -0.76
N CYS A 3 -4.97 -7.02 -1.30
CA CYS A 3 -5.19 -8.40 -1.70
C CYS A 3 -5.45 -8.44 -3.21
N VAL A 4 -4.83 -9.36 -3.94
CA VAL A 4 -5.06 -9.58 -5.37
C VAL A 4 -5.35 -11.05 -5.63
N PRO A 5 -5.97 -11.43 -6.76
CA PRO A 5 -6.05 -12.82 -7.17
C PRO A 5 -4.67 -13.47 -7.11
N LEU A 6 -4.57 -14.70 -6.58
CA LEU A 6 -3.29 -15.38 -6.35
C LEU A 6 -2.41 -15.44 -7.61
N SER A 7 -3.02 -15.58 -8.78
CA SER A 7 -2.35 -15.56 -10.09
C SER A 7 -1.63 -14.24 -10.42
N ARG A 8 -2.00 -13.14 -9.75
CA ARG A 8 -1.42 -11.79 -9.91
C ARG A 8 -0.47 -11.40 -8.78
N LEU A 9 -0.42 -12.16 -7.68
CA LEU A 9 0.39 -11.82 -6.50
C LEU A 9 1.88 -11.68 -6.84
N ALA A 10 2.44 -12.63 -7.61
CA ALA A 10 3.85 -12.59 -7.99
C ALA A 10 4.19 -11.37 -8.87
N GLU A 11 3.27 -10.99 -9.77
CA GLU A 11 3.40 -9.82 -10.62
C GLU A 11 3.36 -8.53 -9.80
N LEU A 12 2.41 -8.42 -8.86
CA LEU A 12 2.31 -7.30 -7.93
C LEU A 12 3.60 -7.15 -7.12
N ILE A 13 4.05 -8.23 -6.44
CA ILE A 13 5.29 -8.21 -5.65
C ILE A 13 6.49 -7.72 -6.47
N SER A 14 6.60 -8.19 -7.71
CA SER A 14 7.74 -7.84 -8.58
C SER A 14 7.73 -6.35 -8.95
N ARG A 15 6.57 -5.80 -9.34
CA ARG A 15 6.42 -4.37 -9.64
C ARG A 15 6.65 -3.51 -8.40
N SER A 16 6.09 -3.93 -7.27
CA SER A 16 6.27 -3.27 -5.99
C SER A 16 7.73 -3.21 -5.56
N LYS A 17 8.46 -4.32 -5.67
CA LYS A 17 9.90 -4.35 -5.34
C LYS A 17 10.71 -3.39 -6.20
N GLN A 18 10.48 -3.35 -7.50
CA GLN A 18 11.18 -2.42 -8.39
C GLN A 18 11.01 -0.97 -7.95
N GLU A 19 9.79 -0.59 -7.56
CA GLU A 19 9.50 0.78 -7.16
C GLU A 19 10.01 1.11 -5.76
N LEU A 20 9.98 0.14 -4.84
CA LEU A 20 10.54 0.29 -3.49
C LEU A 20 12.08 0.36 -3.51
N ASP A 21 12.73 -0.45 -4.35
CA ASP A 21 14.19 -0.45 -4.52
C ASP A 21 14.71 0.84 -5.17
N ALA A 22 13.86 1.53 -5.94
CA ALA A 22 14.17 2.84 -6.51
C ALA A 22 13.99 4.00 -5.50
N SER A 23 13.36 3.73 -4.36
CA SER A 23 13.10 4.73 -3.33
C SER A 23 14.31 4.88 -2.39
N PRO A 24 14.58 6.08 -1.85
CA PRO A 24 15.57 6.27 -0.80
C PRO A 24 15.09 5.74 0.57
N LEU A 25 13.83 5.31 0.70
CA LEU A 25 13.24 4.87 1.96
C LEU A 25 13.49 3.38 2.23
N VAL A 26 13.67 3.03 3.51
CA VAL A 26 13.75 1.62 3.91
C VAL A 26 12.35 1.01 3.86
N CYS A 27 12.19 0.04 2.97
CA CYS A 27 10.92 -0.62 2.72
C CYS A 27 11.03 -2.13 2.95
N THR A 28 9.95 -2.76 3.44
CA THR A 28 9.87 -4.21 3.61
C THR A 28 8.55 -4.73 3.09
N VAL A 29 8.60 -5.83 2.36
CA VAL A 29 7.43 -6.50 1.80
C VAL A 29 7.20 -7.82 2.54
N ILE A 30 5.96 -8.03 2.98
CA ILE A 30 5.50 -9.28 3.60
C ILE A 30 4.28 -9.75 2.79
N ALA A 31 4.29 -10.99 2.31
CA ALA A 31 3.17 -11.54 1.55
C ALA A 31 2.74 -12.88 2.14
N HIS A 32 1.43 -13.04 2.30
CA HIS A 32 0.81 -14.30 2.63
C HIS A 32 0.60 -15.07 1.33
N ALA A 33 1.55 -15.95 1.01
CA ALA A 33 1.57 -16.69 -0.25
C ALA A 33 0.33 -17.60 -0.46
N GLY A 34 -0.40 -17.92 0.61
CA GLY A 34 -1.55 -18.83 0.57
C GLY A 34 -2.89 -18.19 0.21
N ASP A 35 -3.05 -16.87 0.36
CA ASP A 35 -4.36 -16.20 0.26
C ASP A 35 -4.34 -14.92 -0.61
N GLY A 36 -3.19 -14.55 -1.17
CA GLY A 36 -3.10 -13.38 -2.06
C GLY A 36 -2.93 -12.05 -1.32
N ASN A 37 -2.79 -12.07 0.00
CA ASN A 37 -2.58 -10.86 0.79
C ASN A 37 -1.11 -10.40 0.75
N PHE A 38 -0.93 -9.10 0.59
CA PHE A 38 0.34 -8.43 0.49
C PHE A 38 0.38 -7.16 1.37
N HIS A 39 1.43 -7.03 2.16
CA HIS A 39 1.73 -5.87 3.01
C HIS A 39 3.08 -5.24 2.65
N THR A 40 3.15 -3.92 2.73
CA THR A 40 4.39 -3.16 2.63
C THR A 40 4.51 -2.24 3.84
N LEU A 41 5.67 -2.29 4.47
CA LEU A 41 6.08 -1.41 5.55
C LEU A 41 7.07 -0.40 4.96
N ILE A 42 6.81 0.89 5.13
CA ILE A 42 7.67 1.99 4.68
C ILE A 42 8.13 2.75 5.92
N LEU A 43 9.44 2.81 6.15
CA LEU A 43 10.03 3.55 7.26
C LEU A 43 10.45 4.93 6.77
N PHE A 44 9.95 5.96 7.44
CA PHE A 44 10.29 7.36 7.16
C PHE A 44 10.23 8.22 8.43
N ASP A 45 10.97 9.32 8.43
CA ASP A 45 10.87 10.37 9.45
C ASP A 45 9.73 11.34 9.09
N PRO A 46 8.67 11.46 9.93
CA PRO A 46 7.54 12.34 9.65
C PRO A 46 7.90 13.83 9.65
N ASN A 47 9.02 14.22 10.27
CA ASN A 47 9.49 15.61 10.24
C ASN A 47 10.20 15.98 8.94
N GLN A 48 10.55 14.99 8.11
CA GLN A 48 11.22 15.17 6.83
C GLN A 48 10.19 15.11 5.71
N GLU A 49 9.75 16.28 5.25
CA GLU A 49 8.68 16.44 4.25
C GLU A 49 8.91 15.63 2.97
N GLU A 50 10.15 15.51 2.51
CA GLU A 50 10.49 14.71 1.31
C GLU A 50 10.25 13.21 1.54
N GLN A 51 10.60 12.70 2.72
CA GLN A 51 10.37 11.29 3.04
C GLN A 51 8.87 11.00 3.20
N ARG A 52 8.10 11.93 3.78
CA ARG A 52 6.65 11.84 3.87
C ARG A 52 6.01 11.77 2.47
N ARG A 53 6.43 12.65 1.55
CA ARG A 53 5.93 12.66 0.17
C ARG A 53 6.26 11.38 -0.57
N GLU A 54 7.47 10.87 -0.40
CA GLU A 54 7.88 9.63 -1.05
C GLU A 54 7.11 8.42 -0.49
N ALA A 55 6.90 8.36 0.83
CA ALA A 55 6.06 7.33 1.45
C ALA A 55 4.62 7.38 0.94
N GLU A 56 4.03 8.57 0.81
CA GLU A 56 2.70 8.76 0.22
C GLU A 56 2.66 8.32 -1.24
N ARG A 57 3.65 8.71 -2.06
CA ARG A 57 3.76 8.33 -3.48
C ARG A 57 3.81 6.81 -3.63
N LEU A 58 4.64 6.14 -2.84
CA LEU A 58 4.74 4.68 -2.81
C LEU A 58 3.41 4.04 -2.40
N ASN A 59 2.78 4.52 -1.32
CA ASN A 59 1.48 4.00 -0.89
C ASN A 59 0.42 4.13 -2.00
N HIS A 60 0.35 5.29 -2.66
CA HIS A 60 -0.52 5.52 -3.81
C HIS A 60 -0.24 4.55 -4.96
N PHE A 61 1.04 4.38 -5.34
CA PHE A 61 1.44 3.44 -6.37
C PHE A 61 0.96 2.01 -6.07
N MET A 62 1.11 1.55 -4.84
CA MET A 62 0.74 0.20 -4.41
C MET A 62 -0.78 -0.01 -4.46
N VAL A 63 -1.54 0.97 -3.97
CA VAL A 63 -3.01 0.97 -4.04
C VAL A 63 -3.50 0.95 -5.49
N HIS A 64 -2.97 1.83 -6.34
CA HIS A 64 -3.36 1.91 -7.75
C HIS A 64 -3.00 0.65 -8.53
N THR A 65 -1.81 0.09 -8.29
CA THR A 65 -1.36 -1.15 -8.92
C THR A 65 -2.26 -2.31 -8.54
N ALA A 66 -2.57 -2.49 -7.25
CA ALA A 66 -3.48 -3.53 -6.80
C ALA A 66 -4.90 -3.37 -7.39
N LEU A 67 -5.45 -2.14 -7.38
CA LEU A 67 -6.77 -1.86 -7.97
C LEU A 67 -6.83 -2.11 -9.49
N SER A 68 -5.71 -1.92 -10.20
CA SER A 68 -5.60 -2.24 -11.63
C SER A 68 -5.60 -3.76 -11.90
N MET A 69 -5.23 -4.56 -10.90
CA MET A 69 -5.14 -6.02 -10.95
C MET A 69 -6.37 -6.71 -10.33
N GLU A 70 -7.51 -6.02 -10.30
CA GLU A 70 -8.76 -6.49 -9.66
C GLU A 70 -8.61 -6.76 -8.15
N GLY A 71 -7.62 -6.12 -7.52
CA GLY A 71 -7.34 -6.24 -6.11
C GLY A 71 -8.31 -5.47 -5.22
N LEU A 72 -8.35 -5.90 -3.96
CA LEU A 72 -9.12 -5.34 -2.87
C LEU A 72 -8.16 -4.68 -1.87
N LEU A 73 -8.63 -3.61 -1.21
CA LEU A 73 -7.88 -2.99 -0.11
C LEU A 73 -8.41 -3.53 1.21
N SER A 74 -7.50 -3.77 2.14
CA SER A 74 -7.81 -4.12 3.52
C SER A 74 -7.42 -2.96 4.44
N ASP A 75 -8.34 -2.58 5.31
CA ASP A 75 -8.14 -1.64 6.42
C ASP A 75 -7.27 -2.33 7.50
N PRO A 76 -6.45 -1.65 8.32
CA PRO A 76 -5.76 -2.21 9.50
C PRO A 76 -6.56 -3.14 10.43
N LEU A 77 -7.90 -3.13 10.36
CA LEU A 77 -8.78 -4.09 11.04
C LEU A 77 -9.08 -5.38 10.24
N GLY A 78 -8.44 -5.60 9.09
CA GLY A 78 -8.64 -6.78 8.23
C GLY A 78 -9.93 -6.74 7.39
N ILE A 79 -10.59 -5.58 7.28
CA ILE A 79 -11.84 -5.46 6.52
C ILE A 79 -11.52 -5.24 5.04
N VAL A 80 -11.73 -6.28 4.24
CA VAL A 80 -11.61 -6.23 2.77
C VAL A 80 -12.83 -5.50 2.20
N ARG A 81 -12.65 -4.29 1.65
CA ARG A 81 -13.73 -3.55 0.98
C ARG A 81 -13.48 -3.50 -0.53
N GLY A 82 -14.43 -4.02 -1.30
CA GLY A 82 -14.50 -3.75 -2.74
C GLY A 82 -14.84 -2.29 -2.96
N LEU A 83 -13.89 -1.50 -3.48
CA LEU A 83 -14.13 -0.09 -3.75
C LEU A 83 -14.89 0.09 -5.08
N PRO A 84 -16.05 0.77 -5.07
CA PRO A 84 -16.69 1.24 -6.30
C PRO A 84 -15.72 2.12 -7.10
N TYR A 85 -15.85 2.09 -8.43
CA TYR A 85 -14.99 2.84 -9.38
C TYR A 85 -14.80 4.32 -9.01
N SER A 86 -15.82 4.96 -8.42
CA SER A 86 -15.81 6.35 -7.97
C SER A 86 -14.91 6.66 -6.77
N LEU A 87 -14.55 5.65 -5.96
CA LEU A 87 -13.73 5.82 -4.74
C LEU A 87 -12.25 5.48 -4.92
N ARG A 88 -11.83 5.01 -6.12
CA ARG A 88 -10.43 4.69 -6.45
C ARG A 88 -9.46 5.86 -6.27
N ASN A 89 -9.94 7.11 -6.32
CA ASN A 89 -9.12 8.32 -6.17
C ASN A 89 -9.10 8.89 -4.73
N MET A 90 -9.92 8.38 -3.81
CA MET A 90 -10.14 9.03 -2.51
C MET A 90 -9.25 8.48 -1.39
N TYR A 91 -8.92 7.19 -1.41
CA TYR A 91 -8.30 6.48 -0.28
C TYR A 91 -6.79 6.69 -0.11
N GLY A 92 -6.11 7.32 -1.06
CA GLY A 92 -4.70 7.67 -0.87
C GLY A 92 -4.47 8.87 0.07
N ARG A 93 -5.52 9.63 0.42
CA ARG A 93 -5.42 10.80 1.31
C ARG A 93 -5.63 10.51 2.80
N THR A 94 -6.12 9.33 3.17
CA THR A 94 -6.60 9.06 4.54
C THR A 94 -5.57 8.43 5.47
N TRP A 95 -4.49 7.85 4.94
CA TRP A 95 -3.54 7.10 5.77
C TRP A 95 -2.67 8.00 6.67
N CYS A 96 -2.19 9.13 6.14
CA CYS A 96 -1.37 10.07 6.91
C CYS A 96 -2.13 10.79 8.04
N ARG A 97 -3.47 10.84 7.99
CA ARG A 97 -4.29 11.54 8.99
C ARG A 97 -4.61 10.71 10.24
N ASN A 98 -4.58 9.39 10.13
CA ASN A 98 -4.86 8.51 11.27
C ASN A 98 -3.62 8.28 12.15
N TRP A 99 -2.41 8.31 11.57
CA TRP A 99 -1.16 8.19 12.35
C TRP A 99 -0.92 9.38 13.29
N GLU A 100 -1.45 10.57 12.96
CA GLU A 100 -1.43 11.74 13.86
C GLU A 100 -2.41 11.62 15.05
N ASN A 101 -3.40 10.73 15.00
CA ASN A 101 -4.47 10.64 16.00
C ASN A 101 -4.39 9.41 16.93
N GLU A 102 -3.58 8.40 16.60
CA GLU A 102 -3.49 7.15 17.37
C GLU A 102 -2.11 6.95 18.02
N GLY A 103 -1.58 8.03 18.58
CA GLY A 103 -0.50 7.96 19.58
C GLY A 103 -1.02 7.38 20.89
N THR A 104 -1.13 6.05 20.96
CA THR A 104 -1.20 5.26 22.21
C THR A 104 -0.41 3.98 22.06
#